data_AF-A0A2D8XJ44-F1
#
_entry.id   AF-A0A2D8XJ44-F1
#
_cell.length_a   1.000
_cell.length_b   1.000
_cell.length_c   1.000
_cell.angle_alpha   90.00
_cell.angle_beta   90.00
_cell.angle_gamma   90.00
#
_symmetry.space_group_name_H-M   'P 1'
#
loop_
_entity.id
_entity.type
_entity.pdbx_description
1 polymer ?
#
loop_
_entity_poly.entity_id
_entity_poly.type
_entity_poly.pdbx_seq_one_letter_code
_entity_poly.pdbx_strand_id
1 'polypeptide(L)'
;MLDSAVSWGKQATHTLTGYANFAVQEHQENLAYNEILTNPDVLSDYTLKYFGPEGPCPVYETEADLETRGYPTAQVQQPGMNVAGLPAPPMAEAPQAPQDFWGSFKQQMDVDPSQAWRIMNQADPRVMANKLFVME
;
A
#
# COMPACT_ATOMS: atom_id res chain seq x y z
N MET A 1 19.85 -46.38 22.53
CA MET A 1 20.06 -44.95 22.87
C MET A 1 20.96 -44.23 21.86
N LEU A 2 22.05 -44.83 21.38
CA LEU A 2 22.91 -44.18 20.37
C LEU A 2 22.21 -44.00 19.00
N ASP A 3 21.46 -44.99 18.54
CA ASP A 3 20.74 -44.93 17.25
C ASP A 3 19.69 -43.81 17.19
N SER A 4 18.96 -43.59 18.30
CA SER A 4 17.97 -42.52 18.42
C SER A 4 18.59 -41.13 18.46
N ALA A 5 19.80 -41.00 19.02
CA ALA A 5 20.52 -39.73 19.01
C ALA A 5 21.07 -39.40 17.61
N VAL A 6 21.53 -40.41 16.87
CA VAL A 6 22.00 -40.25 15.48
C VAL A 6 20.83 -39.91 14.54
N SER A 7 19.67 -40.58 14.69
CA SER A 7 18.49 -40.28 13.88
C SER A 7 17.97 -38.87 14.14
N TRP A 8 17.91 -38.45 15.41
CA TRP A 8 17.58 -37.08 15.79
C TRP A 8 18.58 -36.07 15.20
N GLY A 9 19.89 -36.34 15.28
CA GLY A 9 20.92 -35.46 14.72
C GLY A 9 20.79 -35.28 13.22
N LYS A 10 20.45 -36.35 12.48
CA LYS A 10 20.16 -36.28 11.04
C LYS A 10 18.92 -35.43 10.74
N GLN A 11 17.85 -35.61 11.50
CA GLN A 11 16.63 -34.82 11.35
C GLN A 11 16.87 -33.35 11.66
N ALA A 12 17.54 -33.04 12.78
CA ALA A 12 17.89 -31.68 13.15
C ALA A 12 18.75 -31.00 12.08
N THR A 13 19.76 -31.70 11.56
CA THR A 13 20.63 -31.16 10.50
C THR A 13 19.83 -30.88 9.23
N HIS A 14 18.92 -31.78 8.83
CA HIS A 14 18.06 -31.59 7.67
C HIS A 14 17.14 -30.37 7.84
N THR A 15 16.48 -30.25 8.99
CA THR A 15 15.61 -29.11 9.29
C THR A 15 16.39 -27.79 9.31
N LEU A 16 17.56 -27.75 9.94
CA LEU A 16 18.39 -26.55 10.00
C LEU A 16 18.91 -26.14 8.62
N THR A 17 19.32 -27.11 7.79
CA THR A 17 19.75 -26.84 6.42
C THR A 17 18.58 -26.34 5.57
N GLY A 18 17.40 -26.95 5.71
CA GLY A 18 16.18 -26.52 5.02
C GLY A 18 15.79 -25.09 5.38
N TYR A 19 15.83 -24.77 6.67
CA TYR A 19 15.56 -23.40 7.15
C TYR A 19 16.62 -22.40 6.65
N ALA A 20 17.90 -22.75 6.67
CA ALA A 20 18.96 -21.89 6.16
C ALA A 20 18.76 -21.55 4.67
N ASN A 21 18.42 -22.55 3.86
CA ASN A 21 18.11 -22.34 2.44
C ASN A 21 16.89 -21.44 2.25
N PHE A 22 15.80 -21.71 2.99
CA PHE A 22 14.61 -20.87 2.97
C PHE A 22 14.92 -19.42 3.35
N ALA A 23 15.63 -19.18 4.45
CA ALA A 23 15.94 -17.84 4.92
C ALA A 23 16.81 -17.05 3.92
N VAL A 24 17.77 -17.72 3.28
CA VAL A 24 18.61 -17.11 2.22
C VAL A 24 17.78 -16.79 0.98
N GLN A 25 16.82 -17.65 0.62
CA GLN A 25 15.94 -17.41 -0.51
C GLN A 25 14.96 -16.26 -0.25
N GLU A 26 14.30 -16.26 0.90
CA GLU A 26 13.40 -15.17 1.32
C GLU A 26 14.11 -13.81 1.33
N HIS A 27 15.36 -13.76 1.82
CA HIS A 27 16.11 -12.52 1.80
C HIS A 27 16.38 -12.01 0.38
N GLN A 28 16.76 -12.90 -0.54
CA GLN A 28 16.97 -12.55 -1.95
C GLN A 28 15.67 -12.10 -2.62
N GLU A 29 14.55 -12.79 -2.36
CA GLU A 29 13.25 -12.41 -2.90
C GLU A 29 12.81 -11.05 -2.37
N ASN A 30 13.02 -10.75 -1.08
CA ASN A 30 12.70 -9.44 -0.51
C ASN A 30 13.47 -8.30 -1.18
N LEU A 31 14.77 -8.51 -1.43
CA LEU A 31 15.59 -7.55 -2.16
C LEU A 31 15.09 -7.36 -3.61
N ALA A 32 14.73 -8.44 -4.29
CA ALA A 32 14.18 -8.37 -5.65
C ALA A 32 12.83 -7.62 -5.69
N TYR A 33 11.94 -7.86 -4.72
CA TYR A 33 10.69 -7.09 -4.61
C TYR A 33 10.96 -5.62 -4.35
N ASN A 34 11.89 -5.31 -3.45
CA ASN A 34 12.26 -3.92 -3.18
C ASN A 34 12.80 -3.25 -4.44
N GLU A 35 13.67 -3.92 -5.19
CA GLU A 35 14.20 -3.42 -6.45
C GLU A 35 13.10 -3.16 -7.48
N ILE A 36 12.20 -4.13 -7.71
CA ILE A 36 11.09 -3.98 -8.66
C ILE A 36 10.17 -2.83 -8.26
N LEU A 37 9.90 -2.64 -6.97
CA LEU A 37 8.94 -1.64 -6.50
C LEU A 37 9.54 -0.25 -6.30
N THR A 38 10.87 -0.13 -6.23
CA THR A 38 11.58 1.15 -6.00
C THR A 38 12.35 1.64 -7.21
N ASN A 39 12.67 0.77 -8.17
CA ASN A 39 13.32 1.13 -9.42
C ASN A 39 12.28 1.21 -10.56
N PRO A 40 11.94 2.42 -11.05
CA PRO A 40 10.90 2.58 -12.07
C PRO A 40 11.24 1.91 -13.41
N ASP A 41 12.52 1.82 -13.77
CA ASP A 41 12.94 1.16 -15.02
C ASP A 41 12.66 -0.35 -14.96
N VAL A 42 12.98 -0.99 -13.83
CA VAL A 42 12.72 -2.41 -13.60
C VAL A 42 11.22 -2.69 -13.54
N LEU A 43 10.44 -1.81 -12.89
CA LEU A 43 8.98 -1.93 -12.87
C LEU A 43 8.37 -1.80 -14.26
N SER A 44 8.85 -0.83 -15.04
CA SER A 44 8.41 -0.60 -16.42
C SER A 44 8.67 -1.85 -17.27
N ASP A 45 9.88 -2.40 -17.24
CA ASP A 45 10.22 -3.60 -18.01
C ASP A 45 9.37 -4.82 -17.59
N TYR A 46 9.17 -5.00 -16.27
CA TYR A 46 8.34 -6.09 -15.76
C TYR A 46 6.87 -5.96 -16.20
N THR A 47 6.31 -4.74 -16.15
CA THR A 47 4.94 -4.47 -16.58
C THR A 47 4.79 -4.57 -18.09
N LEU A 48 5.73 -4.06 -18.88
CA LEU A 48 5.73 -4.18 -20.34
C LEU A 48 5.91 -5.63 -20.82
N LYS A 49 6.64 -6.47 -20.09
CA LYS A 49 6.70 -7.90 -20.41
C LYS A 49 5.34 -8.58 -20.31
N TYR A 50 4.45 -8.07 -19.46
CA TYR A 50 3.12 -8.65 -19.26
C TYR A 50 2.04 -7.97 -20.11
N PHE A 51 2.04 -6.63 -20.12
CA PHE A 51 1.02 -5.77 -20.75
C PHE A 51 1.47 -5.12 -22.05
N GLY A 52 2.74 -5.24 -22.42
CA GLY A 52 3.25 -4.75 -23.69
C GLY A 52 2.73 -5.58 -24.87
N PRO A 53 3.04 -5.15 -26.09
CA PRO A 53 2.49 -5.74 -27.32
C PRO A 53 2.83 -7.23 -27.50
N GLU A 54 4.01 -7.65 -27.04
CA GLU A 54 4.47 -9.05 -27.06
C GLU A 54 4.13 -9.82 -25.77
N GLY A 55 3.46 -9.17 -24.83
CA GLY A 55 3.10 -9.74 -23.54
C GLY A 55 1.88 -10.66 -23.63
N PRO A 56 1.61 -11.47 -22.59
CA PRO A 56 0.43 -12.34 -22.55
C PRO A 56 -0.90 -11.58 -22.55
N CYS A 57 -0.91 -10.31 -22.12
CA CYS A 57 -2.11 -9.48 -21.98
C CYS A 57 -1.86 -8.07 -22.53
N PRO A 58 -1.67 -7.91 -23.84
CA PRO A 58 -1.32 -6.62 -24.42
C PRO A 58 -2.43 -5.58 -24.17
N VAL A 59 -2.04 -4.40 -23.71
CA VAL A 59 -2.92 -3.24 -23.56
C VAL A 59 -2.51 -2.21 -24.62
N TYR A 60 -3.48 -1.84 -25.45
CA TYR A 60 -3.31 -0.79 -26.44
C TYR A 60 -3.92 0.48 -25.87
N GLU A 61 -3.09 1.45 -25.52
CA GLU A 61 -3.55 2.76 -25.08
C GLU A 61 -3.86 3.61 -26.32
N THR A 62 -5.04 4.24 -26.33
CA THR A 62 -5.30 5.32 -27.29
C THR A 62 -4.78 6.64 -26.70
N GLU A 63 -4.44 7.64 -27.52
CA GLU A 63 -3.99 8.95 -27.02
C GLU A 63 -4.98 9.60 -26.03
N ALA A 64 -6.27 9.23 -26.11
CA ALA A 64 -7.30 9.64 -25.17
C ALA A 64 -7.18 9.00 -23.76
N ASP A 65 -6.56 7.83 -23.64
CA ASP A 65 -6.35 7.14 -22.36
C ASP A 65 -5.07 7.64 -21.64
N LEU A 66 -4.11 8.17 -22.40
CA LEU A 66 -2.89 8.81 -21.92
C LEU A 66 -3.11 10.24 -21.39
N GLU A 67 -4.28 10.83 -21.65
CA GLU A 67 -4.66 12.11 -21.05
C GLU A 67 -4.74 11.93 -19.53
N THR A 68 -3.69 12.39 -18.84
CA THR A 68 -3.74 12.60 -17.40
C THR A 68 -4.86 13.59 -17.15
N ARG A 69 -6.02 13.11 -16.67
CA ARG A 69 -7.04 14.00 -16.07
C ARG A 69 -6.35 14.72 -14.92
N GLY A 70 -5.84 15.91 -15.19
CA GLY A 70 -5.23 16.75 -14.18
C GLY A 70 -6.22 16.88 -13.04
N TYR A 71 -5.85 16.41 -11.85
CA TYR A 71 -6.65 16.65 -10.66
C TYR A 71 -6.74 18.17 -10.50
N PRO A 72 -7.95 18.76 -10.53
CA PRO A 72 -8.09 20.20 -10.41
C PRO A 72 -7.60 20.62 -9.03
N THR A 73 -6.42 21.23 -8.96
CA THR A 73 -5.87 21.86 -7.74
C THR A 73 -6.39 23.29 -7.56
N ALA A 74 -7.27 23.76 -8.44
CA ALA A 74 -7.97 25.04 -8.26
C ALA A 74 -8.99 24.90 -7.14
N GLN A 75 -8.88 25.75 -6.10
CA GLN A 75 -9.96 25.94 -5.14
C GLN A 75 -11.20 26.42 -5.88
N VAL A 76 -12.16 25.52 -6.08
CA VAL A 76 -13.44 25.83 -6.69
C VAL A 76 -14.26 26.63 -5.68
N GLN A 77 -14.17 27.96 -5.73
CA GLN A 77 -15.14 28.86 -5.12
C GLN A 77 -16.38 28.89 -6.03
N GLN A 78 -17.29 27.92 -5.85
CA GLN A 78 -18.59 27.91 -6.53
C GLN A 78 -19.70 28.35 -5.56
N PRO A 79 -20.24 29.56 -5.70
CA PRO A 79 -21.46 29.95 -5.01
C PRO A 79 -22.65 29.24 -5.69
N GLY A 80 -23.24 28.26 -5.01
CA GLY A 80 -24.58 27.78 -5.35
C GLY A 80 -24.78 26.30 -5.69
N MET A 81 -23.81 25.40 -5.48
CA MET A 81 -24.10 23.95 -5.51
C MET A 81 -24.73 23.47 -4.18
N ASN A 82 -25.97 23.86 -3.96
CA ASN A 82 -26.90 23.13 -3.09
C ASN A 82 -27.31 21.85 -3.83
N VAL A 83 -26.58 20.75 -3.60
CA VAL A 83 -27.12 19.41 -3.85
C VAL A 83 -28.19 19.16 -2.79
N ALA A 84 -29.46 19.18 -3.19
CA ALA A 84 -30.58 18.95 -2.29
C ALA A 84 -30.41 17.60 -1.57
N GLY A 85 -30.20 17.65 -0.24
CA GLY A 85 -30.12 16.48 0.63
C GLY A 85 -28.78 16.21 1.32
N LEU A 86 -27.73 17.00 1.06
CA LEU A 86 -26.47 16.90 1.80
C LEU A 86 -26.28 18.16 2.67
N PRO A 87 -26.22 18.03 4.02
CA PRO A 87 -25.91 19.17 4.88
C PRO A 87 -24.52 19.69 4.52
N ALA A 88 -24.41 21.01 4.32
CA ALA A 88 -23.14 21.67 4.06
C ALA A 88 -22.12 21.26 5.13
N PRO A 89 -20.92 20.78 4.77
CA PRO A 89 -19.92 20.44 5.75
C PRO A 89 -19.61 21.73 6.55
N PRO A 90 -19.74 21.70 7.89
CA PRO A 90 -19.32 22.83 8.71
C PRO A 90 -17.85 23.12 8.39
N MET A 91 -17.48 24.40 8.34
CA MET A 91 -16.08 24.79 8.25
C MET A 91 -15.38 24.16 9.46
N ALA A 92 -14.66 23.06 9.22
CA ALA A 92 -14.03 22.30 10.27
C ALA A 92 -12.87 23.12 10.81
N GLU A 93 -13.07 23.72 11.99
CA GLU A 93 -11.97 24.13 12.85
C GLU A 93 -11.09 22.90 13.08
N ALA A 94 -9.80 23.04 12.76
CA ALA A 94 -8.83 21.96 12.85
C ALA A 94 -8.86 21.33 14.27
N PRO A 95 -9.14 20.02 14.40
CA PRO A 95 -9.14 19.37 15.71
C PRO A 95 -7.73 19.44 16.34
N GLN A 96 -7.67 19.94 17.56
CA GLN A 96 -6.45 20.22 18.34
C GLN A 96 -5.67 18.96 18.81
N ALA A 97 -5.95 17.76 18.30
CA ALA A 97 -5.28 16.54 18.77
C ALA A 97 -5.04 15.50 17.66
N PRO A 98 -3.93 15.63 16.90
CA PRO A 98 -3.44 14.64 15.93
C PRO A 98 -3.25 13.21 16.46
N GLN A 99 -3.06 13.04 17.77
CA GLN A 99 -2.57 11.79 18.36
C GLN A 99 -3.63 10.68 18.41
N ASP A 100 -4.92 11.03 18.54
CA ASP A 100 -6.01 10.04 18.71
C ASP A 100 -6.64 9.59 17.38
N PHE A 101 -6.30 10.24 16.27
CA PHE A 101 -6.85 9.92 14.95
C PHE A 101 -6.58 8.48 14.51
N TRP A 102 -5.35 7.97 14.71
CA TRP A 102 -5.00 6.61 14.29
C TRP A 102 -5.63 5.53 15.15
N GLY A 103 -5.94 5.84 16.42
CA GLY A 103 -6.67 4.95 17.31
C GLY A 103 -8.11 4.74 16.84
N SER A 104 -8.81 5.82 16.52
CA SER A 104 -10.20 5.77 16.02
C SER A 104 -10.28 5.20 14.60
N PHE A 105 -9.33 5.52 13.73
CA PHE A 105 -9.22 4.91 12.40
C PHE A 105 -9.05 3.38 12.50
N LYS A 106 -8.17 2.90 13.37
CA LYS A 106 -7.93 1.46 13.56
C LYS A 106 -9.19 0.75 14.04
N GLN A 107 -9.89 1.31 15.03
CA GLN A 107 -11.15 0.74 15.53
C GLN A 107 -12.21 0.66 14.43
N GLN A 108 -12.32 1.69 13.58
CA GLN A 108 -13.25 1.66 12.45
C GLN A 108 -12.84 0.64 11.37
N MET A 109 -11.54 0.50 11.08
CA MET A 109 -11.00 -0.54 10.19
C MET A 109 -11.31 -1.95 10.71
N ASP A 110 -11.19 -2.17 12.02
CA ASP A 110 -11.47 -3.45 12.66
C ASP A 110 -12.97 -3.79 12.66
N VAL A 111 -13.85 -2.77 12.71
CA VAL A 111 -15.33 -2.95 12.75
C VAL A 111 -15.96 -2.99 11.36
N ASP A 112 -15.67 -2.02 10.51
CA ASP A 112 -16.17 -1.92 9.14
C ASP A 112 -15.19 -1.15 8.24
N PRO A 113 -14.30 -1.87 7.52
CA PRO A 113 -13.30 -1.26 6.65
C PRO A 113 -13.91 -0.53 5.45
N SER A 114 -15.16 -0.84 5.06
CA SER A 114 -15.84 -0.19 3.94
C SER A 114 -16.18 1.28 4.22
N GLN A 115 -16.18 1.68 5.50
CA GLN A 115 -16.46 3.05 5.94
C GLN A 115 -15.20 3.80 6.39
N ALA A 116 -14.07 3.13 6.55
CA ALA A 116 -12.83 3.70 7.06
C ALA A 116 -12.30 4.86 6.19
N TRP A 117 -12.57 4.85 4.88
CA TRP A 117 -12.20 5.93 3.96
C TRP A 117 -12.84 7.28 4.32
N ARG A 118 -14.00 7.29 4.98
CA ARG A 118 -14.67 8.53 5.42
C ARG A 118 -13.90 9.23 6.52
N ILE A 119 -13.34 8.46 7.44
CA ILE A 119 -12.47 8.96 8.52
C ILE A 119 -11.18 9.49 7.91
N MET A 120 -10.63 8.79 6.90
CA MET A 120 -9.44 9.26 6.20
C MET A 120 -9.68 10.58 5.47
N ASN A 121 -10.82 10.76 4.80
CA ASN A 121 -11.17 12.04 4.15
C ASN A 121 -11.31 13.22 5.12
N GLN A 122 -11.53 12.97 6.41
CA GLN A 122 -11.64 14.00 7.44
C GLN A 122 -10.31 14.27 8.15
N ALA A 123 -9.26 13.50 7.86
CA ALA A 123 -7.97 13.68 8.51
C ALA A 123 -7.27 14.94 7.99
N ASP A 124 -6.58 15.63 8.90
CA ASP A 124 -5.69 16.72 8.52
C ASP A 124 -4.51 16.14 7.68
N PRO A 125 -4.16 16.73 6.53
CA PRO A 125 -3.08 16.27 5.66
C PRO A 125 -1.72 16.11 6.38
N ARG A 126 -1.47 16.89 7.45
CA ARG A 126 -0.25 16.79 8.25
C ARG A 126 -0.20 15.51 9.09
N VAL A 127 -1.35 15.00 9.51
CA VAL A 127 -1.46 13.76 10.29
C VAL A 127 -1.19 12.53 9.42
N MET A 128 -1.60 12.59 8.15
CA MET A 128 -1.28 11.57 7.15
C MET A 128 0.22 11.58 6.81
N ALA A 129 0.79 12.77 6.58
CA ALA A 129 2.21 12.93 6.27
C ALA A 129 3.10 12.35 7.38
N ASN A 130 2.76 12.59 8.65
CA ASN A 130 3.54 12.06 9.78
C ASN A 130 3.59 10.52 9.85
N LYS A 131 2.59 9.78 9.36
CA LYS A 131 2.68 8.31 9.30
C LYS A 131 3.61 7.81 8.20
N LEU A 132 3.74 8.56 7.11
CA LEU A 132 4.64 8.21 6.01
C LEU A 132 6.12 8.38 6.42
N PHE A 133 6.42 9.33 7.31
CA PHE A 133 7.78 9.56 7.84
C PHE A 133 8.13 8.74 9.09
N VAL A 134 7.16 8.08 9.74
CA VAL A 134 7.41 7.20 10.91
C VAL A 134 7.69 5.76 10.47
N MET A 135 7.78 5.50 9.16
CA MET A 135 8.23 4.24 8.56
C MET A 135 9.69 4.32 8.07
N GLU A 136 10.56 5.05 8.79
CA GLU A 136 12.03 4.91 8.71
C GLU A 136 12.58 4.29 10.00
#